data_AF-A0A0K8UW76-F1
#
_entry.id   AF-A0A0K8UW76-F1
#
_cell.length_a   1.000
_cell.length_b   1.000
_cell.length_c   1.000
_cell.angle_alpha   90.00
_cell.angle_beta   90.00
_cell.angle_gamma   90.00
#
_symmetry.space_group_name_H-M   'P 1'
#
loop_
_entity.id
_entity.type
_entity.pdbx_description
1 polymer ?
#
loop_
_entity_poly.entity_id
_entity_poly.type
_entity_poly.pdbx_seq_one_letter_code
_entity_poly.pdbx_strand_id
1 'polypeptide(L)'
;MVFMAFTIHCGKEWKTASEYLDLHKNKKIWLPPPQMYELSRLSKFTRLQNLTNYASYRSRQTKELLAPFYYKSSDAMIGVLPGDDLYPSEENSPSSTLNYSSKQLKFMAKNLHRIVSFDMHETVIQKNVSSSNSQLDIFDKCKL
;
A
#
# COMPACT_ATOMS: atom_id res chain seq x y z
N MET A 1 -5.20 -8.55 -32.17
CA MET A 1 -4.44 -7.83 -31.12
C MET A 1 -4.94 -8.36 -29.78
N VAL A 2 -4.25 -9.35 -29.20
CA VAL A 2 -4.69 -10.00 -27.95
C VAL A 2 -4.21 -9.16 -26.78
N PHE A 3 -5.13 -8.45 -26.12
CA PHE A 3 -4.89 -7.86 -24.82
C PHE A 3 -4.80 -9.01 -23.81
N MET A 4 -3.60 -9.47 -23.49
CA MET A 4 -3.39 -10.38 -22.36
C MET A 4 -3.55 -9.58 -21.07
N ALA A 5 -4.75 -9.61 -20.52
CA ALA A 5 -4.96 -9.20 -19.14
C ALA A 5 -4.66 -10.42 -18.26
N PHE A 6 -3.62 -10.32 -17.42
CA PHE A 6 -3.19 -11.43 -16.56
C PHE A 6 -4.21 -11.67 -15.46
N THR A 7 -4.83 -12.85 -15.46
CA THR A 7 -5.76 -13.27 -14.42
C THR A 7 -5.02 -13.84 -13.21
N ILE A 8 -5.40 -13.40 -12.03
CA ILE A 8 -4.92 -13.84 -10.72
C ILE A 8 -6.03 -14.66 -10.08
N HIS A 9 -5.66 -15.65 -9.28
CA HIS A 9 -6.62 -16.39 -8.47
C HIS A 9 -6.70 -15.77 -7.08
N CYS A 10 -7.86 -15.23 -6.73
CA CYS A 10 -8.20 -14.84 -5.37
C CYS A 10 -9.60 -15.36 -5.05
N GLY A 11 -9.69 -16.34 -4.15
CA GLY A 11 -10.96 -16.96 -3.76
C GLY A 11 -11.40 -18.06 -4.73
N LYS A 12 -12.55 -17.90 -5.40
CA LYS A 12 -13.17 -18.95 -6.25
C LYS A 12 -13.09 -18.69 -7.76
N GLU A 13 -12.60 -17.52 -8.19
CA GLU A 13 -12.61 -17.11 -9.60
C GLU A 13 -11.24 -16.62 -10.06
N TRP A 14 -11.06 -16.54 -11.38
CA TRP A 14 -9.90 -15.95 -12.02
C TRP A 14 -10.31 -14.58 -12.57
N LYS A 15 -9.63 -13.51 -12.13
CA LYS A 15 -9.85 -12.14 -12.64
C LYS A 15 -8.54 -11.40 -12.73
N THR A 16 -8.48 -10.38 -13.55
CA THR A 16 -7.29 -9.53 -13.68
C THR A 16 -7.04 -8.71 -12.42
N ALA A 17 -5.80 -8.26 -12.24
CA ALA A 17 -5.45 -7.41 -11.11
C ALA A 17 -6.35 -6.16 -11.03
N SER A 18 -6.62 -5.51 -12.17
CA SER A 18 -7.50 -4.35 -12.25
C SER A 18 -8.94 -4.68 -11.86
N GLU A 19 -9.48 -5.81 -12.33
CA GLU A 19 -10.84 -6.22 -11.96
C GLU A 19 -11.00 -6.48 -10.45
N TYR A 20 -10.01 -7.09 -9.80
CA TYR A 20 -10.05 -7.25 -8.33
C TYR A 20 -9.99 -5.91 -7.60
N LEU A 21 -9.16 -4.97 -8.08
CA LEU A 21 -9.09 -3.62 -7.50
C LEU A 21 -10.41 -2.87 -7.68
N ASP A 22 -11.07 -3.02 -8.84
CA ASP A 22 -12.38 -2.43 -9.09
C ASP A 22 -13.47 -3.03 -8.19
N LEU A 23 -13.47 -4.36 -8.00
CA LEU A 23 -14.39 -5.02 -7.06
C LEU A 23 -14.17 -4.55 -5.62
N HIS A 24 -12.92 -4.37 -5.21
CA HIS A 24 -12.56 -3.84 -3.90
C HIS A 24 -13.06 -2.42 -3.70
N LYS A 25 -12.79 -1.55 -4.68
CA LYS A 25 -13.23 -0.14 -4.69
C LYS A 25 -14.76 -0.01 -4.64
N ASN A 26 -15.48 -0.89 -5.33
CA ASN A 26 -16.94 -0.94 -5.32
C ASN A 26 -17.53 -1.67 -4.09
N LYS A 27 -16.71 -1.93 -3.05
CA LYS A 27 -17.10 -2.61 -1.80
C LYS A 27 -17.75 -3.98 -2.03
N LYS A 28 -17.43 -4.67 -3.14
CA LYS A 28 -17.94 -6.01 -3.47
C LYS A 28 -17.12 -7.13 -2.85
N ILE A 29 -15.82 -6.89 -2.70
CA ILE A 29 -14.89 -7.75 -1.98
C ILE A 29 -14.02 -6.89 -1.07
N TRP A 30 -13.41 -7.51 -0.07
CA TRP A 30 -12.34 -6.90 0.70
C TRP A 30 -11.00 -7.50 0.29
N LEU A 31 -10.02 -6.64 0.00
CA LEU A 31 -8.64 -7.04 -0.25
C LEU A 31 -7.81 -6.57 0.94
N PRO A 32 -7.16 -7.47 1.69
CA PRO A 32 -6.30 -7.05 2.78
C PRO A 32 -5.13 -6.21 2.23
N PRO A 33 -4.52 -5.32 3.04
CA PRO A 33 -3.51 -4.38 2.55
C PRO A 33 -2.34 -5.02 1.77
N PRO A 34 -1.76 -6.16 2.20
CA PRO A 34 -0.70 -6.82 1.41
C PRO A 34 -1.18 -7.28 0.03
N GLN A 35 -2.41 -7.78 -0.07
CA GLN A 35 -2.95 -8.28 -1.33
C GLN A 35 -3.31 -7.13 -2.27
N MET A 36 -3.92 -6.08 -1.73
CA MET A 36 -4.23 -4.85 -2.45
C MET A 36 -2.96 -4.22 -3.04
N TYR A 37 -1.88 -4.21 -2.26
CA TYR A 37 -0.56 -3.73 -2.67
C TYR A 37 -0.02 -4.49 -3.90
N GLU A 38 -0.03 -5.82 -3.81
CA GLU A 38 0.46 -6.69 -4.87
C GLU A 38 -0.38 -6.57 -6.15
N LEU A 39 -1.71 -6.54 -6.03
CA LEU A 39 -2.61 -6.37 -7.16
C LEU A 39 -2.44 -5.00 -7.83
N SER A 40 -2.31 -3.93 -7.05
CA SER A 40 -2.03 -2.58 -7.57
C SER A 40 -0.70 -2.51 -8.30
N ARG A 41 0.29 -3.32 -7.90
CA ARG A 41 1.56 -3.43 -8.64
C ARG A 41 1.38 -4.17 -9.96
N LEU A 42 0.71 -5.31 -9.91
CA LEU A 42 0.52 -6.19 -11.05
C LEU A 42 -0.34 -5.52 -12.14
N SER A 43 -1.32 -4.70 -11.76
CA SER A 43 -2.17 -3.96 -12.71
C SER A 43 -1.39 -2.98 -13.61
N LYS A 44 -0.16 -2.60 -13.24
CA LYS A 44 0.71 -1.75 -14.07
C LYS A 44 1.37 -2.50 -15.23
N PHE A 45 1.35 -3.84 -15.23
CA PHE A 45 2.00 -4.64 -16.27
C PHE A 45 0.98 -5.17 -17.26
N THR A 46 1.17 -4.81 -18.54
CA THR A 46 0.36 -5.31 -19.66
C THR A 46 1.01 -6.47 -20.40
N ARG A 47 2.28 -6.78 -20.10
CA ARG A 47 3.06 -7.86 -20.75
C ARG A 47 3.86 -8.65 -19.73
N LEU A 48 3.87 -9.97 -19.88
CA LEU A 48 4.55 -10.90 -18.97
C LEU A 48 6.06 -10.61 -18.92
N GLN A 49 6.65 -10.34 -20.08
CA GLN A 49 8.07 -10.03 -20.17
C GLN A 49 8.47 -8.81 -19.33
N ASN A 50 7.62 -7.78 -19.25
CA ASN A 50 7.89 -6.61 -18.43
C ASN A 50 7.83 -6.96 -16.94
N LEU A 51 6.90 -7.83 -16.53
CA LEU A 51 6.81 -8.34 -15.16
C LEU A 51 8.04 -9.19 -14.81
N THR A 52 8.47 -10.08 -15.71
CA THR A 52 9.66 -10.93 -15.51
C THR A 52 10.94 -10.09 -15.40
N ASN A 53 11.10 -9.10 -16.28
CA ASN A 53 12.23 -8.17 -16.25
C ASN A 53 12.25 -7.36 -14.96
N TYR A 54 11.08 -6.88 -14.52
CA TYR A 54 10.94 -6.16 -13.26
C TYR A 54 11.27 -7.04 -12.05
N ALA A 55 10.75 -8.27 -12.01
CA ALA A 55 11.05 -9.23 -10.94
C ALA A 55 12.55 -9.55 -10.87
N SER A 56 13.18 -9.76 -12.03
CA SER A 56 14.62 -10.02 -12.16
C SER A 56 15.48 -8.83 -11.74
N TYR A 57 15.07 -7.61 -12.11
CA TYR A 57 15.72 -6.39 -11.64
C TYR A 57 15.61 -6.27 -10.13
N ARG A 58 14.42 -6.52 -9.58
CA ARG A 58 14.14 -6.37 -8.16
C ARG A 58 14.85 -7.41 -7.29
N SER A 59 15.00 -8.65 -7.76
CA SER A 59 15.70 -9.71 -7.00
C SER A 59 17.18 -9.41 -6.77
N ARG A 60 17.78 -8.53 -7.59
CA ARG A 60 19.18 -8.09 -7.46
C ARG A 60 19.35 -6.88 -6.53
N GLN A 61 18.26 -6.29 -6.03
CA GLN A 61 18.33 -5.14 -5.14
C GLN A 61 18.16 -5.60 -3.69
N THR A 62 19.14 -5.33 -2.84
CA THR A 62 18.95 -5.35 -1.39
C THR A 62 17.97 -4.24 -1.05
N LYS A 63 16.78 -4.59 -0.56
CA LYS A 63 15.75 -3.61 -0.20
C LYS A 63 15.35 -3.80 1.24
N GLU A 64 15.24 -2.68 1.95
CA GLU A 64 14.53 -2.62 3.22
C GLU A 64 13.12 -3.14 3.04
N LEU A 65 12.73 -4.07 3.91
CA LEU A 65 11.35 -4.52 4.03
C LEU A 65 10.50 -3.31 4.42
N LEU A 66 9.51 -2.98 3.60
CA LEU A 66 8.47 -2.03 3.96
C LEU A 66 7.52 -2.71 4.97
N ALA A 67 7.94 -2.73 6.24
CA ALA A 67 7.10 -3.19 7.33
C ALA A 67 6.36 -1.97 7.90
N PRO A 68 5.03 -1.85 7.71
CA PRO A 68 4.29 -0.79 8.36
C PRO A 68 4.25 -1.03 9.87
N PHE A 69 4.50 0.01 10.65
CA PHE A 69 4.14 0.04 12.07
C PHE A 69 2.75 0.65 12.21
N TYR A 70 1.87 0.01 12.97
CA TYR A 70 0.47 0.41 13.05
C TYR A 70 0.16 1.17 14.34
N TYR A 71 -0.41 2.35 14.18
CA TYR A 71 -1.04 3.13 15.24
C TYR A 71 -2.55 3.17 15.03
N LYS A 72 -3.30 2.97 16.10
CA LYS A 72 -4.72 3.25 16.21
C LYS A 72 -4.89 4.69 16.67
N SER A 73 -5.41 5.53 15.81
CA SER A 73 -5.87 6.89 16.13
C SER A 73 -7.32 6.85 16.62
N SER A 74 -7.90 8.00 16.97
CA SER A 74 -9.30 8.06 17.40
C SER A 74 -10.32 7.75 16.30
N ASP A 75 -9.93 7.88 15.02
CA ASP A 75 -10.81 7.78 13.85
C ASP A 75 -10.27 6.86 12.73
N ALA A 76 -9.03 6.37 12.83
CA ALA A 76 -8.41 5.54 11.78
C ALA A 76 -7.30 4.61 12.31
N MET A 77 -6.99 3.59 11.52
CA MET A 77 -5.74 2.83 11.64
C MET A 77 -4.68 3.45 10.72
N ILE A 78 -3.49 3.71 11.25
CA ILE A 78 -2.40 4.38 10.54
C ILE A 78 -1.19 3.44 10.48
N GLY A 79 -0.91 2.90 9.31
CA GLY A 79 0.31 2.16 9.02
C GLY A 79 1.41 3.11 8.55
N VAL A 80 2.32 3.50 9.44
CA VAL A 80 3.48 4.33 9.10
C VAL A 80 4.59 3.46 8.52
N LEU A 81 5.32 3.97 7.53
CA LEU A 81 6.36 3.25 6.79
C LEU A 81 7.71 3.97 6.97
N PRO A 82 8.84 3.30 6.70
CA PRO A 82 10.16 3.92 6.82
C PRO A 82 10.26 5.24 6.05
N GLY A 83 10.79 6.27 6.68
CA GLY A 83 10.84 7.65 6.15
C GLY A 83 9.65 8.54 6.56
N ASP A 84 8.68 8.00 7.29
CA ASP A 84 7.68 8.78 8.01
C ASP A 84 8.22 9.25 9.37
N ASP A 85 7.94 10.50 9.77
CA ASP A 85 8.44 11.04 11.05
C ASP A 85 7.89 10.30 12.28
N LEU A 86 6.75 9.62 12.15
CA LEU A 86 6.14 8.81 13.23
C LEU A 86 6.56 7.34 13.18
N TYR A 87 7.43 6.96 12.24
CA TYR A 87 7.98 5.60 12.20
C TYR A 87 8.82 5.35 13.45
N PRO A 88 8.60 4.25 14.19
CA PRO A 88 9.30 4.02 15.44
C PRO A 88 10.79 3.78 15.18
N SER A 89 11.62 4.43 15.98
CA SER A 89 13.03 4.09 16.12
C SER A 89 13.17 2.91 17.08
N GLU A 90 14.25 2.13 16.96
CA GLU A 90 14.59 0.95 17.80
C GLU A 90 14.40 1.17 19.33
N GLU A 91 14.48 2.42 19.79
CA GLU A 91 14.42 2.80 21.21
C GLU A 91 13.00 3.12 21.73
N ASN A 92 12.00 3.22 20.85
CA ASN A 92 10.65 3.59 21.25
C ASN A 92 9.65 2.54 20.77
N SER A 93 9.06 1.81 21.72
CA SER A 93 7.87 1.00 21.50
C SER A 93 6.65 1.79 22.00
N PRO A 94 6.19 2.82 21.27
CA PRO A 94 5.04 3.61 21.69
C PRO A 94 3.83 2.71 21.82
N SER A 95 2.88 3.11 22.67
CA SER A 95 1.57 2.48 22.67
C SER A 95 1.00 2.55 21.27
N SER A 96 0.59 1.40 20.73
CA SER A 96 -0.03 1.32 19.40
C SER A 96 -1.38 2.03 19.33
N THR A 97 -1.86 2.65 20.42
CA THR A 97 -3.04 3.52 20.45
C THR A 97 -2.63 4.94 20.83
N LEU A 98 -3.11 5.92 20.06
CA LEU A 98 -2.82 7.34 20.21
C LEU A 98 -4.14 8.11 20.43
N ASN A 99 -4.15 9.02 21.40
CA ASN A 99 -5.30 9.90 21.69
C ASN A 99 -5.37 11.11 20.75
N TYR A 100 -5.07 10.91 19.48
CA TYR A 100 -5.09 11.93 18.44
C TYR A 100 -5.89 11.42 17.25
N SER A 101 -6.52 12.33 16.52
CA SER A 101 -7.13 12.01 15.22
C SER A 101 -6.06 11.86 14.13
N SER A 102 -6.42 11.14 13.07
CA SER A 102 -5.64 11.00 11.84
C SER A 102 -5.20 12.35 11.27
N LYS A 103 -6.07 13.36 11.33
CA LYS A 103 -5.79 14.73 10.88
C LYS A 103 -4.73 15.42 11.75
N GLN A 104 -4.83 15.30 13.08
CA GLN A 104 -3.83 15.86 14.00
C GLN A 104 -2.48 15.19 13.79
N LEU A 105 -2.44 13.86 13.67
CA LEU A 105 -1.21 13.10 13.43
C LEU A 105 -0.56 13.43 12.10
N LYS A 106 -1.33 13.84 11.10
CA LYS A 106 -0.80 14.36 9.84
C LYS A 106 -0.08 15.71 10.02
N PHE A 107 -0.62 16.62 10.83
CA PHE A 107 0.00 17.92 11.08
C PHE A 107 1.23 17.86 12.00
N MET A 108 1.36 16.79 12.79
CA MET A 108 2.51 16.56 13.66
C MET A 108 3.75 16.05 12.91
N ALA A 109 3.61 15.64 11.65
CA ALA A 109 4.68 15.08 10.84
C ALA A 109 4.97 15.98 9.63
N LYS A 110 6.25 16.22 9.36
CA LYS A 110 6.72 16.90 8.15
C LYS A 110 6.90 15.89 7.03
N ASN A 111 7.52 14.76 7.32
CA ASN A 111 7.71 13.65 6.39
C ASN A 111 6.58 12.63 6.57
N LEU A 112 5.84 12.42 5.50
CA LEU A 112 4.70 11.52 5.42
C LEU A 112 5.07 10.35 4.50
N HIS A 113 4.91 9.15 5.04
CA HIS A 113 4.97 7.90 4.30
C HIS A 113 4.08 6.88 5.02
N ARG A 114 2.77 7.01 4.84
CA ARG A 114 1.81 6.22 5.62
C ARG A 114 0.54 5.88 4.86
N ILE A 115 -0.09 4.79 5.29
CA ILE A 115 -1.41 4.33 4.85
C ILE A 115 -2.39 4.60 6.00
N VAL A 116 -3.49 5.28 5.71
CA VAL A 116 -4.53 5.64 6.69
C VAL A 116 -5.83 4.95 6.30
N SER A 117 -6.27 3.98 7.09
CA SER A 117 -7.52 3.24 6.87
C SER A 117 -8.57 3.68 7.87
N PHE A 118 -9.64 4.32 7.40
CA PHE A 118 -10.79 4.74 8.20
C PHE A 118 -11.77 3.58 8.42
N ASP A 119 -11.93 2.74 7.39
CA ASP A 119 -12.64 1.47 7.47
C ASP A 119 -12.00 0.41 6.54
N MET A 120 -12.67 -0.73 6.32
CA MET A 120 -12.17 -1.82 5.47
C MET A 120 -12.01 -1.44 3.99
N HIS A 121 -12.70 -0.40 3.53
CA HIS A 121 -12.77 0.04 2.13
C HIS A 121 -12.27 1.47 1.90
N GLU A 122 -12.15 2.28 2.96
CA GLU A 122 -11.73 3.68 2.91
C GLU A 122 -10.30 3.80 3.41
N THR A 123 -9.36 3.82 2.47
CA THR A 123 -7.93 3.93 2.73
C THR A 123 -7.31 5.05 1.91
N VAL A 124 -6.59 5.94 2.59
CA VAL A 124 -5.91 7.09 2.01
C VAL A 124 -4.40 6.94 2.19
N ILE A 125 -3.65 7.30 1.16
CA ILE A 125 -2.20 7.23 1.19
C ILE A 125 -1.65 8.64 1.27
N GLN A 126 -0.83 8.86 2.30
CA GLN A 126 -0.24 10.15 2.62
C GLN A 126 1.27 10.02 2.44
N LYS A 127 1.78 10.61 1.36
CA LYS A 127 3.18 10.54 1.00
C LYS A 127 3.69 11.89 0.50
N ASN A 128 4.81 12.35 1.04
CA ASN A 128 5.52 13.53 0.51
C ASN A 128 7.05 13.37 0.50
N VAL A 129 7.57 12.20 0.90
CA VAL A 129 8.97 11.84 0.77
C VAL A 129 9.23 11.05 -0.50
N SER A 130 10.39 11.27 -1.11
CA SER A 130 10.91 10.38 -2.14
C SER A 130 11.36 9.08 -1.49
N SER A 131 10.54 8.03 -1.56
CA SER A 131 10.97 6.71 -1.13
C SER A 131 12.04 6.21 -2.11
N SER A 132 13.22 5.82 -1.62
CA SER A 132 14.19 5.04 -2.41
C SER A 132 13.56 3.76 -3.00
N ASN A 133 12.53 3.25 -2.31
CA ASN A 133 11.69 2.14 -2.73
C ASN A 133 10.41 2.61 -3.44
N SER A 134 10.43 2.61 -4.78
CA SER A 134 9.27 2.87 -5.67
C SER A 134 8.09 1.90 -5.50
N GLN A 135 8.15 1.00 -4.53
CA GLN A 135 7.05 0.13 -4.14
C GLN A 135 5.80 0.93 -3.79
N LEU A 136 5.92 2.07 -3.11
CA LEU A 136 4.74 2.82 -2.64
C LEU A 136 4.27 3.90 -3.62
N ASP A 137 5.06 4.20 -4.66
CA ASP A 137 4.63 4.99 -5.85
C ASP A 137 3.49 4.32 -6.65
N ILE A 138 3.09 3.13 -6.22
CA ILE A 138 1.97 2.37 -6.77
C ILE A 138 0.63 3.02 -6.41
N PHE A 139 0.60 3.71 -5.28
CA PHE A 139 -0.64 4.24 -4.74
C PHE A 139 -0.92 5.69 -5.11
N ASP A 140 0.08 6.46 -5.55
CA ASP A 140 -0.09 7.87 -5.94
C ASP A 140 -1.08 8.09 -7.09
N LYS A 141 -1.41 7.04 -7.85
CA LYS A 141 -2.35 7.10 -8.99
C LYS A 141 -3.66 6.35 -8.76
N CYS A 142 -3.76 5.58 -7.68
CA CYS A 142 -5.01 4.89 -7.34
C CYS A 142 -5.77 5.76 -6.35
N LYS A 143 -6.81 6.48 -6.81
CA LYS A 143 -7.87 6.90 -5.89
C LYS A 143 -8.58 5.63 -5.42
N LEU A 144 -8.14 5.14 -4.27
CA LEU A 144 -8.71 4.02 -3.53
C LEU A 144 -9.99 4.48 -2.85
#